data_AF-A0A2K3M4R0-F1
#
_entry.id   AF-A0A2K3M4R0-F1
#
_cell.length_a   1.000
_cell.length_b   1.000
_cell.length_c   1.000
_cell.angle_alpha   90.00
_cell.angle_beta   90.00
_cell.angle_gamma   90.00
#
_symmetry.space_group_name_H-M   'P 1'
#
loop_
_entity.id
_entity.type
_entity.pdbx_description
1 polymer ?
#
loop_
_entity_poly.entity_id
_entity_poly.type
_entity_poly.pdbx_seq_one_letter_code
_entity_poly.pdbx_strand_id
1 'polypeptide(L)'
;MKGMILKNTALPSSAHSDPYHNEWKKLWSMATIPRHKALIWRIIQQAIPVRSALSKRGVQCLILCPRCLQKEETINHVFMDCHHTSKIWFGSKLGVNFGSYQWDFIG
;
A
#
# COMPACT_ATOMS: atom_id res chain seq x y z
N MET A 1 44.11 -41.58 -0.93
CA MET A 1 42.96 -40.93 -0.28
C MET A 1 43.42 -39.62 0.35
N LYS A 2 43.27 -38.49 -0.35
CA LYS A 2 43.51 -37.15 0.21
C LYS A 2 42.16 -36.43 0.20
N GLY A 3 41.53 -36.33 1.37
CA GLY A 3 40.27 -35.61 1.53
C GLY A 3 40.51 -34.10 1.44
N MET A 4 39.78 -33.42 0.56
CA MET A 4 39.70 -31.97 0.53
C MET A 4 38.70 -31.51 1.60
N ILE A 5 39.15 -30.72 2.56
CA ILE A 5 38.27 -29.97 3.47
C ILE A 5 37.74 -28.76 2.69
N LEU A 6 36.44 -28.77 2.36
CA LEU A 6 35.73 -27.58 1.90
C LEU A 6 35.52 -26.66 3.10
N LYS A 7 36.23 -25.53 3.12
CA LYS A 7 35.95 -24.44 4.05
C LYS A 7 34.65 -23.76 3.59
N ASN A 8 33.58 -23.94 4.35
CA ASN A 8 32.34 -23.20 4.17
C ASN A 8 32.56 -21.74 4.60
N THR A 9 33.06 -20.91 3.68
CA THR A 9 33.03 -19.46 3.85
C THR A 9 31.59 -19.02 3.64
N ALA A 10 30.84 -18.92 4.73
CA ALA A 10 29.60 -18.16 4.76
C ALA A 10 29.92 -16.75 4.22
N LEU A 11 29.32 -16.39 3.08
CA LEU A 11 29.33 -15.02 2.59
C LEU A 11 28.84 -14.09 3.72
N PRO A 12 29.47 -12.92 3.94
CA PRO A 12 28.92 -11.94 4.85
C PRO A 12 27.52 -11.59 4.35
N SER A 13 26.51 -11.89 5.17
CA SER A 13 25.13 -11.49 4.93
C SER A 13 25.14 -9.97 4.80
N SER A 14 25.05 -9.46 3.57
CA SER A 14 24.91 -8.04 3.29
C SER A 14 23.80 -7.51 4.19
N ALA A 15 24.15 -6.63 5.14
CA ALA A 15 23.17 -5.98 5.99
C ALA A 15 22.31 -5.10 5.07
N HIS A 16 21.23 -5.68 4.55
CA HIS A 16 20.23 -4.97 3.79
C HIS A 16 19.54 -4.06 4.80
N SER A 17 20.01 -2.82 4.90
CA SER A 17 19.30 -1.81 5.67
C SER A 17 17.95 -1.58 5.00
N ASP A 18 16.88 -1.86 5.73
CA ASP A 18 15.52 -1.53 5.30
C ASP A 18 15.47 -0.02 4.99
N PRO A 19 15.15 0.38 3.75
CA PRO A 19 15.10 1.79 3.36
C PRO A 19 14.10 2.60 4.18
N TYR A 20 13.18 1.95 4.89
CA TYR A 20 12.14 2.56 5.72
C TYR A 20 12.42 2.46 7.22
N HIS A 21 13.64 2.10 7.65
CA HIS A 21 13.96 1.89 9.07
C HIS A 21 13.58 3.08 9.97
N ASN A 22 13.79 4.31 9.53
CA ASN A 22 13.47 5.50 10.31
C ASN A 22 11.96 5.79 10.32
N GLU A 23 11.28 5.50 9.22
CA GLU A 23 9.85 5.62 9.00
C GLU A 23 9.11 4.64 9.89
N TRP A 24 9.60 3.41 10.06
CA TRP A 24 9.04 2.45 10.99
C TRP A 24 9.16 2.91 12.43
N LYS A 25 10.33 3.43 12.84
CA LYS A 25 10.49 3.99 14.19
C LYS A 25 9.46 5.08 14.47
N LYS A 26 9.26 6.00 13.52
CA LYS A 26 8.23 7.05 13.61
C LYS A 26 6.81 6.47 13.64
N LEU A 27 6.51 5.50 12.77
CA LEU A 27 5.19 4.87 12.69
C LEU A 27 4.80 4.22 14.02
N TRP A 28 5.72 3.48 14.62
CA TRP A 28 5.45 2.75 15.85
C TRP A 28 5.45 3.65 17.09
N SER A 29 6.13 4.80 17.06
CA SER A 29 6.11 5.79 18.16
C SER A 29 4.88 6.71 18.17
N MET A 30 4.10 6.79 17.09
CA MET A 30 2.91 7.65 17.04
C MET A 30 1.90 7.35 18.16
N ALA A 31 1.34 8.39 18.76
CA ALA A 31 0.26 8.29 19.75
C ALA A 31 -1.10 8.03 19.07
N THR A 32 -1.28 6.83 18.52
CA THR A 32 -2.53 6.40 17.88
C THR A 32 -2.83 4.93 18.18
N ILE A 33 -4.06 4.51 17.92
CA ILE A 33 -4.53 3.15 18.16
C ILE A 33 -3.71 2.17 17.29
N PRO A 34 -3.30 1.00 17.81
CA PRO A 34 -2.50 0.02 17.06
C PRO A 34 -3.05 -0.35 15.68
N ARG A 35 -4.38 -0.37 15.53
CA ARG A 35 -5.06 -0.64 14.26
C ARG A 35 -4.71 0.37 13.17
N HIS A 36 -4.55 1.65 13.50
CA HIS A 36 -4.16 2.68 12.53
C HIS A 36 -2.69 2.50 12.10
N LYS A 37 -1.79 2.18 13.04
CA LYS A 37 -0.38 1.90 12.74
C LYS A 37 -0.25 0.71 11.77
N ALA A 38 -0.97 -0.37 12.06
CA ALA A 38 -1.00 -1.56 11.19
C ALA A 38 -1.57 -1.25 9.80
N LEU A 39 -2.61 -0.41 9.71
CA LEU A 39 -3.16 0.01 8.43
C LEU A 39 -2.12 0.79 7.61
N ILE A 40 -1.47 1.79 8.19
CA ILE A 40 -0.44 2.60 7.51
C ILE A 40 0.73 1.72 7.07
N TRP A 41 1.19 0.81 7.94
CA TRP A 41 2.23 -0.16 7.58
C TRP A 41 1.82 -0.98 6.35
N ARG A 42 0.58 -1.52 6.32
CA ARG A 42 0.07 -2.27 5.17
C ARG A 42 -0.04 -1.42 3.90
N ILE A 43 -0.40 -0.14 4.01
CA ILE A 43 -0.45 0.78 2.87
C ILE A 43 0.95 0.93 2.26
N ILE A 44 1.96 1.26 3.09
CA ILE A 44 3.33 1.50 2.63
C ILE A 44 3.92 0.22 2.03
N GLN A 45 3.64 -0.94 2.62
CA GLN A 45 4.07 -2.25 2.12
C GLN A 45 3.24 -2.78 0.93
N GLN A 46 2.27 -2.00 0.42
CA GLN A 46 1.35 -2.44 -0.64
C GLN A 46 0.64 -3.78 -0.33
N ALA A 47 0.40 -4.04 0.96
CA ALA A 47 -0.11 -5.30 1.48
C ALA A 47 -1.63 -5.28 1.73
N ILE A 48 -2.35 -4.33 1.14
CA ILE A 48 -3.81 -4.24 1.22
C ILE A 48 -4.44 -5.04 0.08
N PRO A 49 -5.51 -5.82 0.33
CA PRO A 49 -6.20 -6.61 -0.68
C PRO A 49 -7.11 -5.72 -1.56
N VAL A 50 -6.51 -4.83 -2.36
CA VAL A 50 -7.23 -4.12 -3.41
C VAL A 50 -7.42 -5.03 -4.63
N ARG A 51 -8.52 -4.88 -5.39
CA ARG A 51 -8.83 -5.78 -6.52
C ARG A 51 -7.72 -5.86 -7.57
N SER A 52 -7.03 -4.76 -7.84
CA SER A 52 -5.86 -4.77 -8.75
C SER A 52 -4.75 -5.72 -8.25
N ALA A 53 -4.46 -5.71 -6.95
CA ALA A 53 -3.44 -6.57 -6.34
C ALA A 53 -3.91 -8.04 -6.25
N LEU A 54 -5.19 -8.27 -6.00
CA LEU A 54 -5.78 -9.62 -5.99
C LEU A 54 -5.76 -10.25 -7.39
N SER A 55 -6.16 -9.49 -8.41
CA SER A 55 -6.11 -9.92 -9.82
C SER A 55 -4.69 -10.27 -10.25
N LYS A 56 -3.69 -9.46 -9.86
CA LYS A 56 -2.26 -9.75 -10.12
C LYS A 56 -1.78 -11.05 -9.45
N ARG A 57 -2.45 -11.51 -8.39
CA ARG A 57 -2.15 -12.76 -7.68
C ARG A 57 -2.96 -13.95 -8.20
N GLY A 58 -3.72 -13.79 -9.28
CA GLY A 58 -4.51 -14.86 -9.89
C GLY A 58 -5.92 -15.04 -9.29
N VAL A 59 -6.38 -14.14 -8.42
CA VAL A 59 -7.76 -14.16 -7.94
C VAL A 59 -8.67 -13.59 -9.04
N GLN A 60 -9.63 -14.38 -9.50
CA GLN A 60 -10.59 -13.94 -10.50
C GLN A 60 -11.61 -12.99 -9.87
N CYS A 61 -11.43 -11.68 -10.08
CA CYS A 61 -12.34 -10.65 -9.61
C CYS A 61 -12.38 -9.47 -10.59
N LEU A 62 -13.50 -8.73 -10.60
CA LEU A 62 -13.59 -7.46 -11.31
C LEU A 62 -12.56 -6.49 -10.73
N ILE A 63 -11.78 -5.82 -11.58
CA ILE A 63 -10.72 -4.90 -11.15
C ILE A 63 -11.24 -3.50 -10.79
N LEU A 64 -12.47 -3.19 -11.17
CA LEU A 64 -13.08 -1.87 -10.92
C LEU A 64 -13.29 -1.65 -9.41
N CYS A 65 -13.16 -0.40 -8.98
CA CYS A 65 -13.47 0.02 -7.63
C CYS A 65 -14.95 -0.25 -7.31
N PRO A 66 -15.28 -1.00 -6.23
CA PRO A 66 -16.66 -1.31 -5.86
C PRO A 66 -17.49 -0.09 -5.46
N ARG A 67 -16.83 1.03 -5.16
CA ARG A 67 -17.50 2.26 -4.73
C ARG A 67 -17.93 3.11 -5.92
N CYS A 68 -16.99 3.46 -6.80
CA CYS A 68 -17.29 4.34 -7.94
C CYS A 68 -17.67 3.59 -9.21
N LEU A 69 -17.28 2.31 -9.35
CA LEU A 69 -17.46 1.49 -10.55
C LEU A 69 -16.86 2.08 -11.85
N GLN A 70 -16.00 3.10 -11.75
CA GLN A 70 -15.47 3.86 -12.89
C GLN A 70 -13.99 3.59 -13.19
N LYS A 71 -13.16 3.39 -12.15
CA LYS A 71 -11.70 3.24 -12.28
C LYS A 71 -11.24 1.97 -11.57
N GLU A 72 -10.05 1.49 -11.94
CA GLU A 72 -9.40 0.35 -11.28
C GLU A 72 -9.21 0.60 -9.77
N GLU A 73 -9.49 -0.42 -8.95
CA GLU A 73 -9.26 -0.37 -7.51
C GLU A 73 -7.77 -0.56 -7.18
N THR A 74 -7.06 0.56 -7.09
CA THR A 74 -5.68 0.64 -6.57
C THR A 74 -5.69 1.20 -5.15
N ILE A 75 -4.56 1.09 -4.43
CA ILE A 75 -4.40 1.70 -3.09
C ILE A 75 -4.66 3.22 -3.17
N ASN A 76 -4.03 3.92 -4.13
CA ASN A 76 -4.24 5.35 -4.31
C ASN A 76 -5.69 5.68 -4.63
N HIS A 77 -6.33 4.92 -5.51
CA HIS A 77 -7.74 5.13 -5.79
C HIS A 77 -8.61 4.96 -4.54
N VAL A 78 -8.34 3.92 -3.75
CA VAL A 78 -9.12 3.62 -2.55
C VAL A 78 -9.00 4.71 -1.49
N PHE A 79 -7.81 5.29 -1.31
CA PHE A 79 -7.51 6.24 -0.25
C PHE A 79 -7.49 7.71 -0.68
N MET A 80 -7.46 8.02 -1.98
CA MET A 80 -7.29 9.39 -2.47
C MET A 80 -8.18 9.68 -3.69
N ASP A 81 -8.04 8.94 -4.78
CA ASP A 81 -8.58 9.37 -6.09
C ASP A 81 -10.06 9.02 -6.31
N CYS A 82 -10.64 8.14 -5.49
CA CYS A 82 -12.05 7.79 -5.62
C CYS A 82 -12.91 8.98 -5.24
N HIS A 83 -13.87 9.36 -6.08
CA HIS A 83 -14.75 10.50 -5.81
C HIS A 83 -15.53 10.37 -4.48
N HIS A 84 -15.81 9.14 -4.02
CA HIS A 84 -16.37 8.91 -2.69
C HIS A 84 -15.35 9.25 -1.60
N THR A 85 -14.10 8.81 -1.74
CA THR A 85 -13.03 9.09 -0.80
C THR A 85 -12.68 10.58 -0.78
N SER A 86 -12.62 11.25 -1.93
CA SER A 86 -12.41 12.70 -2.03
C SER A 86 -13.44 13.49 -1.23
N LYS A 87 -14.72 13.11 -1.28
CA LYS A 87 -15.79 13.73 -0.48
C LYS A 87 -15.59 13.53 1.03
N ILE A 88 -15.11 12.35 1.45
CA ILE A 88 -14.83 12.07 2.86
C ILE A 88 -13.69 12.96 3.36
N TRP A 89 -12.61 13.09 2.60
CA TRP A 89 -11.49 13.94 2.98
C TRP A 89 -11.87 15.41 3.06
N PHE A 90 -12.65 15.88 2.08
CA PHE A 90 -13.15 17.25 2.06
C PHE A 90 -14.08 17.54 3.26
N GLY A 91 -14.96 16.60 3.61
CA GLY A 91 -15.86 16.71 4.76
C GLY A 91 -15.19 16.46 6.12
N SER A 92 -13.94 16.02 6.15
CA SER A 92 -13.19 15.79 7.39
C SER A 92 -12.68 17.10 7.99
N LYS A 93 -12.21 17.06 9.24
CA LYS A 93 -11.54 18.21 9.88
C LYS A 93 -10.27 18.67 9.14
N LEU A 94 -9.74 17.86 8.23
CA LEU A 94 -8.56 18.18 7.44
C LEU A 94 -8.89 18.99 6.18
N GLY A 95 -10.15 19.00 5.72
CA GLY A 95 -10.57 19.79 4.55
C GLY A 95 -9.81 19.48 3.25
N VAL A 96 -9.24 18.28 3.13
CA VAL A 96 -8.33 17.96 2.01
C VAL A 96 -9.13 17.68 0.75
N ASN A 97 -8.76 18.34 -0.35
CA ASN A 97 -9.33 18.10 -1.67
C ASN A 97 -8.29 17.46 -2.58
N PHE A 98 -8.52 16.19 -2.94
CA PHE A 98 -7.64 15.41 -3.83
C PHE A 98 -7.92 15.64 -5.32
N GLY A 99 -8.86 16.53 -5.68
CA GLY A 99 -8.99 17.07 -7.03
C GLY A 99 -9.05 16.01 -8.14
N SER A 100 -9.85 14.95 -7.97
CA SER A 100 -10.02 13.94 -9.02
C SER A 100 -11.09 14.38 -10.02
N TYR A 101 -10.81 15.40 -10.84
CA TYR A 101 -11.66 15.71 -12.00
C TYR A 101 -11.36 14.70 -13.11
N GLN A 102 -12.32 13.83 -13.40
CA GLN A 102 -12.61 13.47 -14.78
C GLN A 102 -14.08 13.03 -14.85
N TRP A 103 -14.97 14.02 -14.93
CA TRP A 103 -16.35 13.84 -15.34
C TRP A 103 -16.47 14.23 -16.81
N ASP A 104 -15.89 13.46 -17.72
CA ASP A 104 -16.20 13.57 -19.15
C ASP A 104 -16.98 12.35 -19.58
N PHE A 105 -18.21 12.19 -19.09
CA PHE A 105 -19.26 11.41 -19.74
C PHE A 105 -20.63 11.96 -19.31
N ILE A 106 -20.98 13.10 -19.87
CA ILE A 106 -22.38 13.39 -20.24
C ILE A 106 -22.32 13.60 -21.75
N GLY A 107 -22.76 12.57 -22.48
CA GLY A 107 -23.42 12.77 -23.77
C GLY A 107 -24.89 13.08 -23.52
#